data_AF-A0AAJ2BK28-F1
#
_entry.id   AF-A0AAJ2BK28-F1
#
_cell.length_a   1.000
_cell.length_b   1.000
_cell.length_c   1.000
_cell.angle_alpha   90.00
_cell.angle_beta   90.00
_cell.angle_gamma   90.00
#
_symmetry.space_group_name_H-M   'P 1'
#
loop_
_entity.id
_entity.type
_entity.pdbx_description
1 polymer ?
#
loop_
_entity_poly.entity_id
_entity_poly.type
_entity_poly.pdbx_seq_one_letter_code
_entity_poly.pdbx_strand_id
1 'polypeptide(L)'
;MFPLRPLAVLTLTLIAGTALAANSSATLQQDGNSGTITLDQSGAGNSATLYQLQGESNQIRVVQTGASTATITQGGDVYGYAQGNVANLRQEAGSSVHSLTQDGFGNQATVTSMGSNSGTLTQVASSAQLTLEQNGDNNQVRVDQSGDGAVATLTQQGTDNRIELTQQGYPGGVAELTQRGQGNLATAVASGKFNELSFTQDGNRNELKVDQSGRGNHSTGSSIGDDNLASFNVQGDSNTTSIVQNGNGNEARLDTNSAYSTATIDQRGDSNRATILQTSANFNSYNDSARISQNGFGNSATINQR
;
A
#
# COMPACT_ATOMS: atom_id res chain seq x y z
N MET A 1 -35.28 -36.68 9.02
CA MET A 1 -34.41 -36.04 10.04
C MET A 1 -33.73 -34.87 9.36
N PHE A 2 -34.28 -33.66 9.50
CA PHE A 2 -33.66 -32.45 8.94
C PHE A 2 -32.55 -32.01 9.90
N PRO A 3 -31.30 -31.81 9.45
CA PRO A 3 -30.30 -31.24 10.33
C PRO A 3 -30.68 -29.78 10.59
N LEU A 4 -30.92 -29.46 11.87
CA LEU A 4 -31.07 -28.09 12.33
C LEU A 4 -29.75 -27.36 12.03
N ARG A 5 -29.79 -26.34 11.15
CA ARG A 5 -28.70 -25.38 11.03
C ARG A 5 -28.62 -24.60 12.36
N PRO A 6 -27.42 -24.33 12.90
CA PRO A 6 -27.29 -23.53 14.12
C PRO A 6 -27.90 -22.13 13.87
N LEU A 7 -28.61 -21.61 14.87
CA LEU A 7 -29.14 -20.25 14.85
C LEU A 7 -28.00 -19.26 14.56
N ALA A 8 -28.08 -18.55 13.43
CA ALA A 8 -27.25 -17.40 13.17
C ALA A 8 -27.61 -16.31 14.19
N VAL A 9 -26.65 -15.93 15.05
CA VAL A 9 -26.78 -14.73 15.88
C VAL A 9 -26.42 -13.55 14.99
N LEU A 10 -27.44 -12.93 14.41
CA LEU A 10 -27.33 -11.66 13.70
C LEU A 10 -27.24 -10.53 14.74
N THR A 11 -26.03 -10.10 15.08
CA THR A 11 -25.83 -8.84 15.81
C THR A 11 -25.51 -7.73 14.81
N LEU A 12 -26.56 -7.19 14.20
CA LEU A 12 -26.49 -5.93 13.47
C LEU A 12 -26.64 -4.78 14.48
N THR A 13 -25.52 -4.26 14.97
CA THR A 13 -25.54 -3.09 15.86
C THR A 13 -25.41 -1.84 15.02
N LEU A 14 -26.54 -1.33 14.53
CA LEU A 14 -26.61 0.00 13.93
C LEU A 14 -26.65 1.05 15.06
N ILE A 15 -25.50 1.55 15.49
CA ILE A 15 -25.45 2.79 16.27
C ILE A 15 -25.43 3.93 15.26
N ALA A 16 -26.58 4.23 14.67
CA ALA A 16 -26.78 5.49 13.98
C ALA A 16 -26.79 6.59 15.05
N GLY A 17 -25.60 7.05 15.44
CA GLY A 17 -25.42 8.16 16.37
C GLY A 17 -26.07 9.40 15.79
N THR A 18 -27.30 9.68 16.21
CA THR A 18 -28.10 10.86 15.83
C THR A 18 -28.20 11.08 14.31
N ALA A 19 -29.17 10.42 13.68
CA ALA A 19 -29.73 10.85 12.41
C ALA A 19 -30.45 12.22 12.57
N LEU A 20 -29.67 13.28 12.73
CA LEU A 20 -30.06 14.68 12.51
C LEU A 20 -29.25 15.31 11.36
N ALA A 21 -28.43 14.52 10.67
CA ALA A 21 -27.67 14.98 9.52
C ALA A 21 -28.44 14.74 8.21
N ALA A 22 -28.75 15.81 7.49
CA ALA A 22 -29.38 15.75 6.18
C ALA A 22 -28.49 14.97 5.18
N ASN A 23 -29.11 14.17 4.31
CA ASN A 23 -28.50 13.52 3.14
C ASN A 23 -27.39 12.48 3.40
N SER A 24 -27.33 11.83 4.56
CA SER A 24 -26.47 10.65 4.76
C SER A 24 -27.20 9.33 4.40
N SER A 25 -26.50 8.37 3.80
CA SER A 25 -27.03 7.06 3.37
C SER A 25 -26.15 5.90 3.83
N ALA A 26 -26.78 4.76 4.16
CA ALA A 26 -26.09 3.53 4.51
C ALA A 26 -26.80 2.31 3.91
N THR A 27 -26.04 1.41 3.30
CA THR A 27 -26.49 0.08 2.87
C THR A 27 -25.59 -0.95 3.53
N LEU A 28 -26.19 -1.89 4.25
CA LEU A 28 -25.47 -2.96 4.95
C LEU A 28 -26.13 -4.29 4.58
N GLN A 29 -25.34 -5.25 4.11
CA GLN A 29 -25.80 -6.60 3.82
C GLN A 29 -24.80 -7.61 4.36
N GLN A 30 -25.32 -8.61 5.07
CA GLN A 30 -24.55 -9.66 5.72
C GLN A 30 -25.22 -11.01 5.43
N ASP A 31 -24.56 -11.83 4.61
CA ASP A 31 -25.02 -13.16 4.21
C ASP A 31 -24.22 -14.29 4.88
N GLY A 32 -23.16 -13.95 5.65
CA GLY A 32 -22.28 -14.89 6.36
C GLY A 32 -22.66 -15.12 7.84
N ASN A 33 -22.08 -16.17 8.45
CA ASN A 33 -22.31 -16.53 9.85
C ASN A 33 -21.38 -15.75 10.80
N SER A 34 -21.87 -15.33 11.97
CA SER A 34 -21.06 -14.78 13.08
C SER A 34 -20.21 -13.53 12.73
N GLY A 35 -20.51 -12.84 11.64
CA GLY A 35 -19.87 -11.58 11.28
C GLY A 35 -20.43 -10.38 12.04
N THR A 36 -19.70 -9.28 12.08
CA THR A 36 -20.16 -8.00 12.62
C THR A 36 -19.95 -6.88 11.61
N ILE A 37 -20.97 -6.02 11.46
CA ILE A 37 -20.85 -4.74 10.76
C ILE A 37 -21.22 -3.63 11.74
N THR A 38 -20.29 -2.71 11.99
CA THR A 38 -20.49 -1.51 12.79
C THR A 38 -20.28 -0.29 11.90
N LEU A 39 -21.27 0.60 11.87
CA LEU A 39 -21.20 1.86 11.13
C LEU A 39 -21.59 3.00 12.07
N ASP A 40 -20.71 3.98 12.21
CA ASP A 40 -20.95 5.26 12.90
C ASP A 40 -20.78 6.41 11.89
N GLN A 41 -21.83 7.19 11.70
CA GLN A 41 -21.86 8.31 10.76
C GLN A 41 -22.30 9.57 11.50
N SER A 42 -21.48 10.62 11.45
CA SER A 42 -21.82 11.94 11.97
C SER A 42 -21.57 13.03 10.91
N GLY A 43 -22.46 14.03 10.84
CA GLY A 43 -22.41 15.04 9.77
C GLY A 43 -23.17 14.61 8.50
N ALA A 44 -23.37 15.60 7.62
CA ALA A 44 -24.24 15.51 6.45
C ALA A 44 -23.50 15.03 5.20
N GLY A 45 -24.14 14.15 4.41
CA GLY A 45 -23.61 13.69 3.14
C GLY A 45 -22.69 12.48 3.22
N ASN A 46 -22.67 11.74 4.34
CA ASN A 46 -21.92 10.49 4.43
C ASN A 46 -22.63 9.37 3.67
N SER A 47 -21.89 8.58 2.90
CA SER A 47 -22.39 7.39 2.23
C SER A 47 -21.58 6.16 2.63
N ALA A 48 -22.25 5.08 3.02
CA ALA A 48 -21.61 3.80 3.32
C ALA A 48 -22.32 2.65 2.60
N THR A 49 -21.55 1.77 1.97
CA THR A 49 -22.04 0.53 1.37
C THR A 49 -21.16 -0.62 1.83
N LEU A 50 -21.68 -1.47 2.71
CA LEU A 50 -20.93 -2.49 3.44
C LEU A 50 -21.53 -3.87 3.16
N TYR A 51 -20.77 -4.73 2.50
CA TYR A 51 -21.17 -6.09 2.13
C TYR A 51 -20.28 -7.11 2.84
N GLN A 52 -20.90 -8.05 3.56
CA GLN A 52 -20.27 -9.28 4.03
C GLN A 52 -20.94 -10.47 3.32
N LEU A 53 -20.40 -10.86 2.17
CA LEU A 53 -20.97 -11.89 1.32
C LEU A 53 -20.30 -13.23 1.65
N GLN A 54 -21.07 -14.16 2.24
CA GLN A 54 -20.64 -15.52 2.57
C GLN A 54 -19.46 -15.61 3.57
N GLY A 55 -19.29 -16.79 4.18
CA GLY A 55 -18.20 -17.08 5.12
C GLY A 55 -18.47 -16.74 6.58
N GLU A 56 -17.45 -16.82 7.45
CA GLU A 56 -17.61 -16.78 8.91
C GLU A 56 -16.73 -15.72 9.59
N SER A 57 -17.24 -15.11 10.66
CA SER A 57 -16.46 -14.25 11.58
C SER A 57 -15.79 -13.02 10.94
N ASN A 58 -16.35 -12.52 9.84
CA ASN A 58 -15.88 -11.29 9.20
C ASN A 58 -16.29 -10.05 10.02
N GLN A 59 -15.45 -9.03 10.08
CA GLN A 59 -15.71 -7.80 10.82
C GLN A 59 -15.50 -6.58 9.93
N ILE A 60 -16.51 -5.72 9.85
CA ILE A 60 -16.42 -4.40 9.24
C ILE A 60 -16.71 -3.35 10.32
N ARG A 61 -15.82 -2.37 10.47
CA ARG A 61 -16.05 -1.17 11.27
C ARG A 61 -15.78 0.06 10.43
N VAL A 62 -16.80 0.91 10.28
CA VAL A 62 -16.70 2.19 9.59
C VAL A 62 -17.08 3.31 10.53
N VAL A 63 -16.24 4.34 10.61
CA VAL A 63 -16.53 5.60 11.29
C VAL A 63 -16.35 6.73 10.27
N GLN A 64 -17.39 7.50 10.02
CA GLN A 64 -17.37 8.62 9.08
C GLN A 64 -17.84 9.90 9.77
N THR A 65 -17.04 10.96 9.64
CA THR A 65 -17.44 12.31 10.04
C THR A 65 -17.33 13.27 8.85
N GLY A 66 -18.36 14.08 8.61
CA GLY A 66 -18.40 15.01 7.47
C GLY A 66 -19.23 14.49 6.29
N ALA A 67 -18.65 14.49 5.08
CA ALA A 67 -19.31 14.11 3.82
C ALA A 67 -18.51 13.05 3.05
N SER A 68 -18.21 11.93 3.71
CA SER A 68 -17.32 10.87 3.19
C SER A 68 -18.07 9.68 2.60
N THR A 69 -17.46 8.99 1.63
CA THR A 69 -17.97 7.74 1.04
C THR A 69 -17.08 6.56 1.38
N ALA A 70 -17.70 5.47 1.84
CA ALA A 70 -17.06 4.20 2.17
C ALA A 70 -17.75 3.07 1.43
N THR A 71 -16.97 2.24 0.74
CA THR A 71 -17.45 0.97 0.17
C THR A 71 -16.56 -0.15 0.67
N ILE A 72 -17.10 -1.10 1.43
CA ILE A 72 -16.34 -2.24 1.92
C ILE A 72 -17.06 -3.52 1.52
N THR A 73 -16.36 -4.41 0.84
CA THR A 73 -16.86 -5.72 0.46
C THR A 73 -15.92 -6.79 1.01
N GLN A 74 -16.42 -7.63 1.90
CA GLN A 74 -15.76 -8.85 2.36
C GLN A 74 -16.54 -10.02 1.78
N GLY A 75 -16.05 -10.64 0.72
CA GLY A 75 -16.84 -11.66 0.02
C GLY A 75 -16.28 -12.10 -1.33
N GLY A 76 -16.54 -13.36 -1.66
CA GLY A 76 -15.77 -14.16 -2.61
C GLY A 76 -16.23 -14.09 -4.06
N ASP A 77 -15.33 -13.59 -4.90
CA ASP A 77 -15.32 -13.86 -6.34
C ASP A 77 -14.26 -14.92 -6.70
N VAL A 78 -13.21 -15.11 -5.89
CA VAL A 78 -12.04 -15.96 -6.21
C VAL A 78 -11.95 -17.22 -5.33
N TYR A 79 -12.11 -17.12 -4.00
CA TYR A 79 -11.91 -18.25 -3.08
C TYR A 79 -13.19 -18.89 -2.51
N GLY A 80 -14.37 -18.35 -2.84
CA GLY A 80 -15.68 -18.91 -2.46
C GLY A 80 -16.07 -18.74 -0.98
N TYR A 81 -15.13 -18.40 -0.08
CA TYR A 81 -15.41 -18.07 1.33
C TYR A 81 -14.44 -17.01 1.86
N ALA A 82 -14.97 -15.86 2.31
CA ALA A 82 -14.23 -14.89 3.10
C ALA A 82 -14.37 -15.27 4.59
N GLN A 83 -13.30 -15.63 5.29
CA GLN A 83 -13.40 -16.02 6.71
C GLN A 83 -12.40 -15.24 7.57
N GLY A 84 -12.87 -14.66 8.67
CA GLY A 84 -12.04 -13.93 9.62
C GLY A 84 -11.42 -12.64 9.09
N ASN A 85 -11.97 -12.08 8.01
CA ASN A 85 -11.47 -10.81 7.46
C ASN A 85 -11.90 -9.64 8.34
N VAL A 86 -10.99 -8.69 8.57
CA VAL A 86 -11.23 -7.49 9.38
C VAL A 86 -10.95 -6.25 8.55
N ALA A 87 -11.95 -5.37 8.45
CA ALA A 87 -11.87 -4.08 7.79
C ALA A 87 -12.21 -2.98 8.79
N ASN A 88 -11.26 -2.08 9.06
CA ASN A 88 -11.46 -0.87 9.86
C ASN A 88 -11.23 0.35 8.97
N LEU A 89 -12.25 1.19 8.80
CA LEU A 89 -12.16 2.44 8.05
C LEU A 89 -12.62 3.60 8.93
N ARG A 90 -11.77 4.61 9.08
CA ARG A 90 -12.09 5.87 9.75
C ARG A 90 -11.82 7.02 8.77
N GLN A 91 -12.86 7.76 8.43
CA GLN A 91 -12.79 8.93 7.55
C GLN A 91 -13.26 10.15 8.35
N GLU A 92 -12.39 11.14 8.49
CA GLU A 92 -12.67 12.34 9.27
C GLU A 92 -12.48 13.59 8.44
N ALA A 93 -13.52 14.43 8.44
CA ALA A 93 -13.58 15.68 7.70
C ALA A 93 -13.45 15.52 6.17
N GLY A 94 -13.94 16.51 5.43
CA GLY A 94 -13.87 16.52 3.97
C GLY A 94 -14.75 15.47 3.29
N SER A 95 -14.40 15.19 2.03
CA SER A 95 -15.11 14.26 1.14
C SER A 95 -14.24 13.07 0.75
N SER A 96 -13.73 12.35 1.76
CA SER A 96 -12.91 11.17 1.53
C SER A 96 -13.70 10.04 0.85
N VAL A 97 -13.10 9.35 -0.12
CA VAL A 97 -13.72 8.21 -0.85
C VAL A 97 -12.83 6.99 -0.75
N HIS A 98 -13.26 5.97 -0.02
CA HIS A 98 -12.47 4.76 0.16
C HIS A 98 -13.26 3.50 -0.20
N SER A 99 -12.62 2.66 -1.01
CA SER A 99 -13.12 1.34 -1.38
C SER A 99 -12.13 0.26 -0.90
N LEU A 100 -12.65 -0.75 -0.22
CA LEU A 100 -11.89 -1.89 0.26
C LEU A 100 -12.60 -3.19 -0.13
N THR A 101 -11.90 -4.07 -0.83
CA THR A 101 -12.33 -5.43 -1.12
C THR A 101 -11.39 -6.43 -0.44
N GLN A 102 -11.93 -7.33 0.37
CA GLN A 102 -11.18 -8.43 0.98
C GLN A 102 -11.80 -9.77 0.58
N ASP A 103 -11.01 -10.60 -0.11
CA ASP A 103 -11.34 -11.98 -0.47
C ASP A 103 -10.25 -12.93 0.04
N GLY A 104 -10.64 -14.11 0.53
CA GLY A 104 -9.78 -15.07 1.21
C GLY A 104 -9.89 -15.05 2.74
N PHE A 105 -8.86 -15.53 3.42
CA PHE A 105 -8.90 -15.85 4.86
C PHE A 105 -8.03 -14.91 5.70
N GLY A 106 -8.60 -14.32 6.76
CA GLY A 106 -7.85 -13.62 7.80
C GLY A 106 -7.17 -12.31 7.36
N ASN A 107 -7.63 -11.70 6.27
CA ASN A 107 -7.10 -10.43 5.79
C ASN A 107 -7.49 -9.29 6.72
N GLN A 108 -6.55 -8.39 6.98
CA GLN A 108 -6.74 -7.24 7.86
C GLN A 108 -6.41 -5.96 7.11
N ALA A 109 -7.32 -4.99 7.14
CA ALA A 109 -7.10 -3.66 6.60
C ALA A 109 -7.55 -2.60 7.62
N THR A 110 -6.66 -1.64 7.90
CA THR A 110 -6.95 -0.46 8.71
C THR A 110 -6.64 0.78 7.91
N VAL A 111 -7.64 1.63 7.75
CA VAL A 111 -7.56 2.86 6.96
C VAL A 111 -8.01 4.03 7.80
N THR A 112 -7.14 5.04 7.91
CA THR A 112 -7.45 6.35 8.46
C THR A 112 -7.26 7.40 7.38
N SER A 113 -8.29 8.19 7.10
CA SER A 113 -8.19 9.36 6.23
C SER A 113 -8.70 10.60 6.96
N MET A 114 -7.88 11.65 6.99
CA MET A 114 -8.23 12.98 7.48
C MET A 114 -8.15 13.97 6.33
N GLY A 115 -9.28 14.63 6.01
CA GLY A 115 -9.40 15.54 4.86
C GLY A 115 -10.03 14.86 3.64
N SER A 116 -9.78 15.37 2.44
CA SER A 116 -10.42 14.87 1.20
C SER A 116 -9.50 13.94 0.41
N ASN A 117 -9.40 12.67 0.80
CA ASN A 117 -8.49 11.71 0.17
C ASN A 117 -9.22 10.51 -0.42
N SER A 118 -8.55 9.76 -1.30
CA SER A 118 -9.10 8.56 -1.90
C SER A 118 -8.20 7.34 -1.78
N GLY A 119 -8.83 6.18 -1.61
CA GLY A 119 -8.16 4.89 -1.50
C GLY A 119 -8.94 3.79 -2.19
N THR A 120 -8.28 2.99 -3.04
CA THR A 120 -8.82 1.74 -3.58
C THR A 120 -7.92 0.59 -3.17
N LEU A 121 -8.44 -0.32 -2.36
CA LEU A 121 -7.66 -1.31 -1.63
C LEU A 121 -8.23 -2.70 -1.93
N THR A 122 -7.40 -3.62 -2.37
CA THR A 122 -7.81 -4.98 -2.72
C THR A 122 -6.86 -5.96 -2.05
N GLN A 123 -7.41 -6.85 -1.22
CA GLN A 123 -6.69 -7.96 -0.58
C GLN A 123 -7.34 -9.27 -1.04
N VAL A 124 -6.71 -9.97 -1.99
CA VAL A 124 -7.18 -11.27 -2.50
C VAL A 124 -6.12 -12.31 -2.15
N ALA A 125 -6.08 -12.67 -0.87
CA ALA A 125 -4.99 -13.44 -0.27
C ALA A 125 -5.43 -14.09 1.05
N SER A 126 -4.54 -14.85 1.67
CA SER A 126 -4.67 -15.27 3.07
C SER A 126 -3.76 -14.46 3.98
N SER A 127 -4.28 -13.93 5.08
CA SER A 127 -3.53 -13.20 6.12
C SER A 127 -2.78 -11.96 5.62
N ALA A 128 -3.25 -11.32 4.54
CA ALA A 128 -2.70 -10.04 4.10
C ALA A 128 -3.03 -8.93 5.11
N GLN A 129 -2.08 -8.01 5.32
CA GLN A 129 -2.22 -6.88 6.24
C GLN A 129 -1.96 -5.57 5.51
N LEU A 130 -2.84 -4.60 5.73
CA LEU A 130 -2.74 -3.26 5.17
C LEU A 130 -3.04 -2.21 6.22
N THR A 131 -2.12 -1.28 6.40
CA THR A 131 -2.33 -0.05 7.16
C THR A 131 -2.15 1.14 6.22
N LEU A 132 -3.16 1.99 6.13
CA LEU A 132 -3.14 3.21 5.33
C LEU A 132 -3.50 4.42 6.21
N GLU A 133 -2.63 5.43 6.21
CA GLU A 133 -2.89 6.74 6.78
C GLU A 133 -2.77 7.83 5.69
N GLN A 134 -3.85 8.57 5.45
CA GLN A 134 -3.85 9.75 4.59
C GLN A 134 -4.23 10.98 5.41
N ASN A 135 -3.38 12.00 5.39
CA ASN A 135 -3.62 13.27 6.06
C ASN A 135 -3.39 14.42 5.09
N GLY A 136 -4.45 15.20 4.83
CA GLY A 136 -4.46 16.33 3.92
C GLY A 136 -5.50 16.14 2.82
N ASP A 137 -5.24 16.69 1.63
CA ASP A 137 -6.24 16.77 0.57
C ASP A 137 -5.74 16.18 -0.76
N ASN A 138 -6.63 15.57 -1.52
CA ASN A 138 -6.39 14.94 -2.81
C ASN A 138 -5.30 13.86 -2.81
N ASN A 139 -4.94 13.29 -1.65
CA ASN A 139 -4.03 12.16 -1.64
C ASN A 139 -4.76 10.91 -2.18
N GLN A 140 -4.06 10.09 -2.95
CA GLN A 140 -4.60 8.92 -3.63
C GLN A 140 -3.76 7.68 -3.33
N VAL A 141 -4.41 6.59 -2.92
CA VAL A 141 -3.76 5.29 -2.77
C VAL A 141 -4.48 4.22 -3.57
N ARG A 142 -3.72 3.41 -4.29
CA ARG A 142 -4.18 2.14 -4.89
C ARG A 142 -3.30 0.99 -4.38
N VAL A 143 -3.92 -0.02 -3.79
CA VAL A 143 -3.22 -1.23 -3.31
C VAL A 143 -3.87 -2.48 -3.86
N ASP A 144 -3.02 -3.38 -4.38
CA ASP A 144 -3.39 -4.74 -4.75
C ASP A 144 -2.44 -5.73 -4.02
N GLN A 145 -2.97 -6.44 -3.02
CA GLN A 145 -2.28 -7.48 -2.27
C GLN A 145 -2.87 -8.83 -2.60
N SER A 146 -2.22 -9.56 -3.50
CA SER A 146 -2.63 -10.91 -3.91
C SER A 146 -1.70 -12.01 -3.39
N GLY A 147 -0.73 -11.66 -2.53
CA GLY A 147 0.21 -12.60 -1.92
C GLY A 147 -0.15 -12.95 -0.48
N ASP A 148 -0.21 -14.23 -0.12
CA ASP A 148 -0.57 -14.63 1.25
C ASP A 148 0.49 -14.15 2.25
N GLY A 149 0.05 -13.46 3.31
CA GLY A 149 0.91 -12.86 4.32
C GLY A 149 1.58 -11.56 3.90
N ALA A 150 1.20 -10.95 2.77
CA ALA A 150 1.75 -9.66 2.36
C ALA A 150 1.38 -8.56 3.37
N VAL A 151 2.33 -7.71 3.71
CA VAL A 151 2.17 -6.58 4.63
C VAL A 151 2.47 -5.28 3.90
N ALA A 152 1.56 -4.30 4.02
CA ALA A 152 1.74 -2.96 3.49
C ALA A 152 1.43 -1.90 4.57
N THR A 153 2.33 -0.94 4.73
CA THR A 153 2.17 0.23 5.58
C THR A 153 2.40 1.48 4.75
N LEU A 154 1.35 2.26 4.52
CA LEU A 154 1.35 3.40 3.61
C LEU A 154 0.94 4.67 4.34
N THR A 155 1.73 5.73 4.20
CA THR A 155 1.47 7.03 4.81
C THR A 155 1.58 8.15 3.78
N GLN A 156 0.55 8.99 3.65
CA GLN A 156 0.58 10.20 2.84
C GLN A 156 0.23 11.41 3.70
N GLN A 157 1.11 12.41 3.73
CA GLN A 157 0.92 13.67 4.44
C GLN A 157 1.12 14.84 3.49
N GLY A 158 0.09 15.67 3.30
CA GLY A 158 0.14 16.84 2.43
C GLY A 158 -0.92 16.79 1.33
N THR A 159 -0.56 17.18 0.11
CA THR A 159 -1.56 17.35 -0.97
C THR A 159 -1.16 16.63 -2.26
N ASP A 160 -2.14 16.12 -2.99
CA ASP A 160 -1.97 15.51 -4.32
C ASP A 160 -0.92 14.37 -4.37
N ASN A 161 -0.58 13.74 -3.24
CA ASN A 161 0.37 12.62 -3.25
C ASN A 161 -0.32 11.34 -3.76
N ARG A 162 0.41 10.48 -4.48
CA ARG A 162 -0.10 9.22 -5.02
C ARG A 162 0.81 8.04 -4.69
N ILE A 163 0.23 6.97 -4.14
CA ILE A 163 0.87 5.67 -3.96
C ILE A 163 0.11 4.61 -4.76
N GLU A 164 0.84 3.84 -5.56
CA GLU A 164 0.37 2.63 -6.23
C GLU A 164 1.25 1.46 -5.83
N LEU A 165 0.68 0.49 -5.12
CA LEU A 165 1.40 -0.68 -4.64
C LEU A 165 0.73 -1.97 -5.14
N THR A 166 1.54 -2.85 -5.70
CA THR A 166 1.15 -4.22 -6.04
C THR A 166 2.11 -5.19 -5.36
N GLN A 167 1.59 -6.03 -4.45
CA GLN A 167 2.34 -7.08 -3.79
C GLN A 167 1.78 -8.45 -4.19
N GLN A 168 2.63 -9.26 -4.82
CA GLN A 168 2.27 -10.58 -5.33
C GLN A 168 3.27 -11.62 -4.87
N GLY A 169 2.81 -12.88 -4.76
CA GLY A 169 3.66 -14.03 -4.48
C GLY A 169 3.47 -14.62 -3.09
N TYR A 170 4.06 -15.80 -2.87
CA TYR A 170 3.84 -16.59 -1.67
C TYR A 170 5.14 -17.23 -1.14
N PRO A 171 5.54 -16.97 0.12
CA PRO A 171 4.92 -16.05 1.08
C PRO A 171 5.12 -14.56 0.74
N GLY A 172 4.17 -13.72 1.13
CA GLY A 172 4.12 -12.29 0.82
C GLY A 172 5.30 -11.49 1.37
N GLY A 173 5.49 -10.30 0.80
CA GLY A 173 6.53 -9.34 1.19
C GLY A 173 6.04 -8.26 2.14
N VAL A 174 6.96 -7.38 2.55
CA VAL A 174 6.68 -6.17 3.33
C VAL A 174 6.91 -4.94 2.44
N ALA A 175 5.97 -4.01 2.42
CA ALA A 175 6.14 -2.72 1.75
C ALA A 175 5.78 -1.58 2.70
N GLU A 176 6.70 -0.65 2.88
CA GLU A 176 6.52 0.57 3.65
C GLU A 176 6.79 1.78 2.75
N LEU A 177 5.77 2.61 2.51
CA LEU A 177 5.90 3.79 1.66
C LEU A 177 5.36 5.02 2.38
N THR A 178 6.20 6.04 2.48
CA THR A 178 5.84 7.32 3.12
C THR A 178 6.05 8.47 2.15
N GLN A 179 5.04 9.33 2.01
CA GLN A 179 5.10 10.57 1.23
C GLN A 179 4.74 11.76 2.12
N ARG A 180 5.60 12.78 2.14
CA ARG A 180 5.36 14.06 2.81
C ARG A 180 5.59 15.20 1.82
N GLY A 181 4.60 16.08 1.68
CA GLY A 181 4.67 17.26 0.80
C GLY A 181 3.58 17.27 -0.27
N GLN A 182 3.88 17.83 -1.44
CA GLN A 182 2.94 17.97 -2.54
C GLN A 182 3.33 17.14 -3.77
N GLY A 183 2.37 16.40 -4.33
CA GLY A 183 2.51 15.80 -5.66
C GLY A 183 3.56 14.71 -5.77
N ASN A 184 3.94 14.06 -4.66
CA ASN A 184 4.85 12.92 -4.72
C ASN A 184 4.15 11.71 -5.33
N LEU A 185 4.88 10.93 -6.14
CA LEU A 185 4.38 9.72 -6.77
C LEU A 185 5.26 8.52 -6.38
N ALA A 186 4.64 7.44 -5.91
CA ALA A 186 5.30 6.17 -5.69
C ALA A 186 4.54 5.07 -6.43
N THR A 187 5.23 4.35 -7.31
CA THR A 187 4.71 3.16 -7.98
C THR A 187 5.63 2.00 -7.66
N ALA A 188 5.11 0.99 -6.98
CA ALA A 188 5.89 -0.14 -6.51
C ALA A 188 5.21 -1.47 -6.86
N VAL A 189 5.98 -2.37 -7.47
CA VAL A 189 5.62 -3.76 -7.68
C VAL A 189 6.64 -4.62 -6.94
N ALA A 190 6.17 -5.42 -5.97
CA ALA A 190 6.97 -6.39 -5.25
C ALA A 190 6.38 -7.80 -5.50
N SER A 191 6.97 -8.52 -6.44
CA SER A 191 6.55 -9.86 -6.86
C SER A 191 7.52 -10.93 -6.34
N GLY A 192 7.01 -12.05 -5.83
CA GLY A 192 7.85 -13.16 -5.35
C GLY A 192 7.76 -13.38 -3.85
N LYS A 193 8.83 -13.84 -3.20
CA LYS A 193 8.78 -14.34 -1.81
C LYS A 193 9.58 -13.46 -0.87
N PHE A 194 8.99 -13.03 0.25
CA PHE A 194 9.70 -12.30 1.32
C PHE A 194 10.43 -11.04 0.82
N ASN A 195 9.89 -10.36 -0.18
CA ASN A 195 10.49 -9.12 -0.67
C ASN A 195 10.16 -7.97 0.26
N GLU A 196 11.15 -7.17 0.62
CA GLU A 196 11.00 -6.01 1.46
C GLU A 196 11.29 -4.74 0.65
N LEU A 197 10.42 -3.75 0.80
CA LEU A 197 10.56 -2.42 0.24
C LEU A 197 10.26 -1.39 1.33
N SER A 198 11.17 -0.45 1.57
CA SER A 198 10.91 0.72 2.43
C SER A 198 11.40 2.00 1.75
N PHE A 199 10.53 2.97 1.52
CA PHE A 199 10.93 4.22 0.87
C PHE A 199 10.19 5.45 1.41
N THR A 200 10.93 6.54 1.58
CA THR A 200 10.40 7.84 2.03
C THR A 200 10.65 8.94 1.00
N GLN A 201 9.59 9.62 0.57
CA GLN A 201 9.66 10.84 -0.24
C GLN A 201 9.29 12.03 0.65
N ASP A 202 10.21 12.98 0.84
CA ASP A 202 10.02 14.17 1.67
C ASP A 202 10.37 15.43 0.87
N GLY A 203 9.34 16.19 0.51
CA GLY A 203 9.41 17.33 -0.39
C GLY A 203 8.34 17.24 -1.48
N ASN A 204 8.55 17.89 -2.62
CA ASN A 204 7.51 18.00 -3.65
C ASN A 204 7.92 17.34 -4.96
N ARG A 205 6.94 16.74 -5.64
CA ARG A 205 7.12 16.16 -6.99
C ARG A 205 8.26 15.14 -7.06
N ASN A 206 8.57 14.45 -5.96
CA ASN A 206 9.48 13.31 -6.02
C ASN A 206 8.74 12.11 -6.63
N GLU A 207 9.47 11.30 -7.39
CA GLU A 207 8.96 10.11 -8.05
C GLU A 207 9.79 8.88 -7.64
N LEU A 208 9.12 7.84 -7.18
CA LEU A 208 9.67 6.54 -6.89
C LEU A 208 9.05 5.52 -7.84
N LYS A 209 9.91 4.74 -8.49
CA LYS A 209 9.52 3.57 -9.27
C LYS A 209 10.26 2.34 -8.78
N VAL A 210 9.53 1.30 -8.38
CA VAL A 210 10.13 0.03 -7.93
C VAL A 210 9.52 -1.12 -8.70
N ASP A 211 10.38 -1.95 -9.27
CA ASP A 211 10.05 -3.30 -9.74
C ASP A 211 11.00 -4.29 -9.06
N GLN A 212 10.47 -5.07 -8.13
CA GLN A 212 11.23 -6.04 -7.35
C GLN A 212 10.65 -7.43 -7.57
N SER A 213 11.47 -8.35 -8.06
CA SER A 213 11.08 -9.73 -8.36
C SER A 213 12.10 -10.74 -7.82
N GLY A 214 11.61 -11.92 -7.40
CA GLY A 214 12.44 -13.00 -6.85
C GLY A 214 12.26 -13.20 -5.35
N ARG A 215 13.27 -13.71 -4.64
CA ARG A 215 13.14 -14.07 -3.22
C ARG A 215 14.06 -13.27 -2.31
N GLY A 216 13.50 -12.66 -1.27
CA GLY A 216 14.26 -12.07 -0.16
C GLY A 216 15.04 -10.81 -0.54
N ASN A 217 14.63 -10.11 -1.60
CA ASN A 217 15.25 -8.84 -1.93
C ASN A 217 14.83 -7.78 -0.92
N HIS A 218 15.72 -6.84 -0.62
CA HIS A 218 15.52 -5.74 0.32
C HIS A 218 15.93 -4.44 -0.35
N SER A 219 14.94 -3.62 -0.72
CA SER A 219 15.17 -2.31 -1.34
C SER A 219 14.77 -1.20 -0.38
N THR A 220 15.69 -0.27 -0.12
CA THR A 220 15.46 0.85 0.80
C THR A 220 15.80 2.18 0.16
N GLY A 221 15.19 3.27 0.61
CA GLY A 221 15.69 4.56 0.19
C GLY A 221 14.93 5.77 0.68
N SER A 222 15.43 6.92 0.27
CA SER A 222 14.75 8.18 0.47
C SER A 222 15.10 9.20 -0.62
N SER A 223 14.13 10.07 -0.90
CA SER A 223 14.30 11.27 -1.71
C SER A 223 13.87 12.47 -0.88
N ILE A 224 14.83 13.30 -0.49
CA ILE A 224 14.63 14.52 0.29
C ILE A 224 14.93 15.73 -0.60
N GLY A 225 13.96 16.63 -0.72
CA GLY A 225 13.99 17.78 -1.63
C GLY A 225 12.91 17.67 -2.70
N ASP A 226 13.04 18.43 -3.79
CA ASP A 226 12.04 18.51 -4.85
C ASP A 226 12.51 17.84 -6.15
N ASP A 227 11.57 17.32 -6.93
CA ASP A 227 11.81 16.82 -8.29
C ASP A 227 12.85 15.68 -8.39
N ASN A 228 13.04 14.89 -7.33
CA ASN A 228 13.94 13.75 -7.39
C ASN A 228 13.24 12.52 -7.98
N LEU A 229 13.96 11.78 -8.83
CA LEU A 229 13.53 10.51 -9.41
C LEU A 229 14.41 9.38 -8.89
N ALA A 230 13.81 8.41 -8.21
CA ALA A 230 14.45 7.17 -7.77
C ALA A 230 13.80 5.96 -8.46
N SER A 231 14.62 5.12 -9.09
CA SER A 231 14.16 3.91 -9.77
C SER A 231 14.95 2.68 -9.32
N PHE A 232 14.23 1.67 -8.83
CA PHE A 232 14.74 0.34 -8.52
C PHE A 232 14.17 -0.68 -9.49
N ASN A 233 15.03 -1.56 -10.00
CA ASN A 233 14.66 -2.76 -10.73
C ASN A 233 15.54 -3.90 -10.24
N VAL A 234 15.00 -4.70 -9.33
CA VAL A 234 15.73 -5.69 -8.55
C VAL A 234 15.19 -7.06 -8.87
N GLN A 235 15.99 -7.86 -9.57
CA GLN A 235 15.65 -9.21 -9.99
C GLN A 235 16.67 -10.20 -9.43
N GLY A 236 16.19 -11.39 -9.08
CA GLY A 236 17.01 -12.45 -8.47
C GLY A 236 16.75 -12.57 -6.98
N ASP A 237 17.68 -13.18 -6.24
CA ASP A 237 17.46 -13.57 -4.85
C ASP A 237 18.41 -12.86 -3.89
N SER A 238 17.89 -12.42 -2.75
CA SER A 238 18.66 -11.90 -1.61
C SER A 238 19.51 -10.66 -1.93
N ASN A 239 19.06 -9.81 -2.85
CA ASN A 239 19.72 -8.55 -3.16
C ASN A 239 19.39 -7.47 -2.12
N THR A 240 20.40 -6.68 -1.76
CA THR A 240 20.25 -5.49 -0.91
C THR A 240 20.51 -4.25 -1.74
N THR A 241 19.50 -3.41 -1.91
CA THR A 241 19.63 -2.21 -2.74
C THR A 241 19.22 -0.96 -1.99
N SER A 242 19.91 0.14 -2.25
CA SER A 242 19.63 1.41 -1.58
C SER A 242 19.83 2.62 -2.49
N ILE A 243 18.86 3.55 -2.48
CA ILE A 243 18.97 4.87 -3.11
C ILE A 243 18.66 5.94 -2.07
N VAL A 244 19.60 6.86 -1.86
CA VAL A 244 19.41 8.05 -1.03
C VAL A 244 19.71 9.28 -1.87
N GLN A 245 18.75 10.19 -1.98
CA GLN A 245 18.88 11.46 -2.67
C GLN A 245 18.57 12.61 -1.71
N ASN A 246 19.47 13.58 -1.62
CA ASN A 246 19.29 14.80 -0.83
C ASN A 246 19.68 16.01 -1.67
N GLY A 247 18.67 16.78 -2.07
CA GLY A 247 18.77 17.93 -2.97
C GLY A 247 17.62 17.90 -3.98
N ASN A 248 17.74 18.70 -5.03
CA ASN A 248 16.66 18.86 -6.01
C ASN A 248 17.04 18.30 -7.39
N GLY A 249 16.08 17.71 -8.09
CA GLY A 249 16.26 17.28 -9.47
C GLY A 249 17.25 16.13 -9.66
N ASN A 250 17.52 15.32 -8.63
CA ASN A 250 18.43 14.19 -8.75
C ASN A 250 17.73 13.00 -9.43
N GLU A 251 18.44 12.28 -10.30
CA GLU A 251 18.01 11.04 -10.94
C GLU A 251 18.91 9.88 -10.51
N ALA A 252 18.34 8.88 -9.85
CA ALA A 252 19.02 7.66 -9.44
C ALA A 252 18.31 6.44 -10.03
N ARG A 253 19.06 5.61 -10.76
CA ARG A 253 18.57 4.35 -11.31
C ARG A 253 19.45 3.20 -10.87
N LEU A 254 18.83 2.17 -10.31
CA LEU A 254 19.50 0.97 -9.84
C LEU A 254 18.82 -0.25 -10.48
N ASP A 255 19.58 -0.98 -11.29
CA ASP A 255 19.20 -2.23 -11.92
C ASP A 255 20.12 -3.35 -11.43
N THR A 256 19.59 -4.37 -10.75
CA THR A 256 20.34 -5.57 -10.33
C THR A 256 19.63 -6.81 -10.85
N ASN A 257 20.34 -7.65 -11.60
CA ASN A 257 19.85 -8.95 -12.09
C ASN A 257 20.88 -10.04 -11.75
N SER A 258 20.94 -10.37 -10.47
CA SER A 258 21.93 -11.25 -9.85
C SER A 258 21.40 -11.73 -8.49
N ALA A 259 22.14 -12.60 -7.81
CA ALA A 259 21.81 -13.03 -6.45
C ALA A 259 22.81 -12.45 -5.45
N TYR A 260 22.37 -12.20 -4.21
CA TYR A 260 23.21 -11.71 -3.11
C TYR A 260 23.99 -10.43 -3.44
N SER A 261 23.46 -9.58 -4.33
CA SER A 261 24.15 -8.38 -4.77
C SER A 261 23.81 -7.19 -3.87
N THR A 262 24.77 -6.29 -3.73
CA THR A 262 24.64 -5.05 -2.97
C THR A 262 24.86 -3.86 -3.89
N ALA A 263 23.83 -3.05 -4.10
CA ALA A 263 23.91 -1.83 -4.90
C ALA A 263 23.47 -0.62 -4.07
N THR A 264 24.28 0.45 -4.07
CA THR A 264 23.95 1.67 -3.31
C THR A 264 24.24 2.92 -4.11
N ILE A 265 23.27 3.83 -4.18
CA ILE A 265 23.41 5.18 -4.73
C ILE A 265 23.17 6.19 -3.60
N ASP A 266 24.13 7.09 -3.36
CA ASP A 266 24.02 8.21 -2.43
C ASP A 266 24.32 9.51 -3.21
N GLN A 267 23.29 10.32 -3.45
CA GLN A 267 23.38 11.60 -4.15
C GLN A 267 23.08 12.74 -3.20
N ARG A 268 24.01 13.68 -3.10
CA ARG A 268 23.88 14.92 -2.34
C ARG A 268 24.13 16.13 -3.25
N GLY A 269 23.27 17.14 -3.16
CA GLY A 269 23.27 18.30 -4.04
C GLY A 269 22.25 18.16 -5.18
N ASP A 270 22.30 19.03 -6.17
CA ASP A 270 21.21 19.18 -7.15
C ASP A 270 21.57 18.64 -8.54
N SER A 271 20.57 18.19 -9.28
CA SER A 271 20.71 17.76 -10.69
C SER A 271 21.73 16.65 -10.92
N ASN A 272 21.98 15.80 -9.93
CA ASN A 272 22.91 14.68 -10.08
C ASN A 272 22.22 13.49 -10.75
N ARG A 273 22.97 12.76 -11.56
CA ARG A 273 22.53 11.55 -12.25
C ARG A 273 23.43 10.36 -11.90
N ALA A 274 22.85 9.30 -11.35
CA ALA A 274 23.55 8.08 -10.97
C ALA A 274 22.84 6.86 -11.56
N THR A 275 23.61 5.96 -12.16
CA THR A 275 23.08 4.69 -12.66
C THR A 275 23.98 3.54 -12.25
N ILE A 276 23.43 2.56 -11.53
CA ILE A 276 24.08 1.27 -11.29
C ILE A 276 23.34 0.22 -12.11
N LEU A 277 24.08 -0.48 -12.97
CA LEU A 277 23.63 -1.67 -13.68
C LEU A 277 24.53 -2.84 -13.28
N GLN A 278 24.01 -3.78 -12.51
CA GLN A 278 24.66 -5.05 -12.19
C GLN A 278 23.91 -6.17 -12.91
N THR A 279 24.47 -6.65 -14.01
CA THR A 279 23.87 -7.72 -14.82
C THR A 279 24.80 -8.90 -14.85
N SER A 280 24.51 -9.95 -14.09
CA SER A 280 25.28 -11.19 -14.21
C SER A 280 24.74 -12.05 -15.36
N ALA A 281 25.61 -12.58 -16.22
CA ALA A 281 25.19 -13.53 -17.27
C ALA A 281 24.74 -14.90 -16.70
N ASN A 282 25.05 -15.16 -15.43
CA ASN A 282 24.66 -16.33 -14.67
C ASN A 282 23.90 -15.87 -13.42
N PHE A 283 22.65 -16.32 -13.25
CA PHE A 283 21.84 -16.15 -12.02
C PHE A 283 22.52 -16.66 -10.72
N ASN A 284 23.71 -17.24 -10.82
CA ASN A 284 24.56 -17.72 -9.73
C ASN A 284 25.81 -16.85 -9.51
N SER A 285 25.90 -15.64 -10.08
CA SER A 285 26.94 -14.69 -9.65
C SER A 285 26.60 -14.26 -8.22
N TYR A 286 27.55 -14.50 -7.31
CA TYR A 286 27.41 -14.19 -5.89
C TYR A 286 28.22 -12.93 -5.57
N ASN A 287 27.61 -11.98 -4.84
CA ASN A 287 28.28 -10.84 -4.19
C ASN A 287 28.72 -9.69 -5.12
N ASP A 288 27.97 -9.36 -6.17
CA ASP A 288 28.26 -8.15 -6.93
C ASP A 288 28.02 -6.91 -6.05
N SER A 289 29.05 -6.07 -5.88
CA SER A 289 28.98 -4.87 -5.04
C SER A 289 29.25 -3.61 -5.86
N ALA A 290 28.30 -2.68 -5.88
CA ALA A 290 28.41 -1.41 -6.57
C ALA A 290 27.96 -0.27 -5.66
N ARG A 291 28.77 0.79 -5.58
CA ARG A 291 28.42 2.01 -4.86
C ARG A 291 28.74 3.25 -5.70
N ILE A 292 27.74 4.12 -5.86
CA ILE A 292 27.92 5.49 -6.36
C ILE A 292 27.69 6.45 -5.21
N SER A 293 28.61 7.39 -5.01
CA SER A 293 28.43 8.54 -4.13
C SER A 293 28.74 9.81 -4.90
N GLN A 294 27.75 10.69 -5.04
CA GLN A 294 27.89 11.98 -5.72
C GLN A 294 27.60 13.12 -4.75
N ASN A 295 28.44 14.16 -4.81
CA ASN A 295 28.30 15.37 -4.02
C ASN A 295 28.46 16.58 -4.95
N GLY A 296 27.49 17.49 -4.99
CA GLY A 296 27.57 18.73 -5.75
C GLY A 296 26.45 18.89 -6.78
N PHE A 297 26.69 19.73 -7.79
CA PHE A 297 25.72 20.08 -8.82
C PHE A 297 26.04 19.39 -10.15
N GLY A 298 25.05 18.73 -10.76
CA GLY A 298 25.16 18.25 -12.14
C GLY A 298 26.11 17.07 -12.36
N ASN A 299 26.44 16.30 -11.33
CA ASN A 299 27.34 15.16 -11.48
C ASN A 299 26.66 14.02 -12.25
N SER A 300 27.38 13.30 -13.09
CA SER A 300 26.88 12.08 -13.75
C SER A 300 27.82 10.91 -13.50
N ALA A 301 27.29 9.76 -13.05
CA ALA A 301 28.05 8.56 -12.78
C ALA A 301 27.29 7.32 -13.26
N THR A 302 28.00 6.38 -13.86
CA THR A 302 27.43 5.10 -14.28
C THR A 302 28.39 3.98 -13.93
N ILE A 303 27.90 2.98 -13.20
CA ILE A 303 28.59 1.70 -12.99
C ILE A 303 27.85 0.65 -13.81
N ASN A 304 28.60 -0.07 -14.64
CA ASN A 304 28.11 -1.24 -15.35
C ASN A 304 29.00 -2.43 -14.96
N GLN A 305 28.47 -3.34 -14.14
CA GLN A 305 29.13 -4.58 -13.75
C GLN A 305 28.44 -5.74 -14.49
N ARG A 306 29.23 -6.57 -15.15
CA ARG A 306 28.82 -7.70 -16.00
C ARG A 306 29.48 -8.99 -15.57
#